data_AF-I1ZIL4-F1
#
_entry.id   AF-I1ZIL4-F1
#
_cell.length_a   1.000
_cell.length_b   1.000
_cell.length_c   1.000
_cell.angle_alpha   90.00
_cell.angle_beta   90.00
_cell.angle_gamma   90.00
#
_symmetry.space_group_name_H-M   'P 1'
#
loop_
_entity.id
_entity.type
_entity.pdbx_description
1 polymer ?
#
loop_
_entity_poly.entity_id
_entity_poly.type
_entity_poly.pdbx_seq_one_letter_code
_entity_poly.pdbx_strand_id
1 'polypeptide(L)'
;MWAGKSTSNCVNGVTNYLFKSQTSTEQFLESCVPWMSVPLQYNNLASMPSLSGGSNVNPIFHPAILPDESFADASNYCRNLDNDTVGAWCYVRNGDLYIKKYCKTQCSGIWACLYDRIGSYYQGTVNITDSNQACANWNLKGSLYTDSNFPENSIANASNYCRNPTNNPGGPWCWLQSNITRFGFCRIPFCQQSSPLAPLTKTSGNATCKSTAIGGEYGGNISITTNNNTCALWNTTSFYNPYYNQPVLFNTSTMAEVFNYCRNPSNDTMGPWCYTMSGVQEYCPVPQCS
;
A
#
# COMPACT_ATOMS: atom_id res chain seq x y z
N MET A 1 16.00 -26.75 -4.92
CA MET A 1 14.54 -27.03 -4.87
C MET A 1 14.14 -26.80 -3.42
N TRP A 2 13.25 -25.91 -2.97
CA TRP A 2 12.33 -24.95 -3.56
C TRP A 2 12.54 -23.59 -2.86
N ALA A 3 12.58 -22.49 -3.62
CA ALA A 3 12.48 -21.14 -3.09
C ALA A 3 11.01 -20.71 -3.17
N GLY A 4 10.29 -20.76 -2.05
CA GLY A 4 8.93 -20.23 -1.97
C GLY A 4 8.96 -18.70 -2.03
N LYS A 5 8.59 -18.13 -3.19
CA LYS A 5 8.33 -16.70 -3.34
C LYS A 5 7.14 -16.33 -2.46
N SER A 6 7.39 -15.60 -1.37
CA SER A 6 6.35 -15.02 -0.53
C SER A 6 5.84 -13.74 -1.18
N THR A 7 4.75 -13.83 -1.93
CA THR A 7 3.91 -12.69 -2.33
C THR A 7 3.02 -12.33 -1.14
N SER A 8 3.47 -11.43 -0.25
CA SER A 8 2.66 -11.05 0.92
C SER A 8 1.49 -10.14 0.51
N ASN A 9 0.39 -10.75 0.10
CA ASN A 9 -0.89 -10.12 -0.22
C ASN A 9 -1.70 -9.81 1.07
N CYS A 10 -1.02 -9.28 2.08
CA CYS A 10 -1.56 -9.01 3.41
C CYS A 10 -1.65 -7.50 3.66
N VAL A 11 -2.80 -7.03 4.13
CA VAL A 11 -3.09 -5.65 4.54
C VAL A 11 -3.87 -5.73 5.87
N ASN A 12 -3.37 -5.13 6.96
CA ASN A 12 -4.04 -5.13 8.28
C ASN A 12 -4.19 -6.51 8.97
N GLY A 13 -3.28 -7.47 8.74
CA GLY A 13 -3.43 -8.85 9.26
C GLY A 13 -4.50 -9.67 8.51
N VAL A 14 -5.15 -9.03 7.55
CA VAL A 14 -6.18 -9.53 6.65
C VAL A 14 -5.55 -9.63 5.26
N THR A 15 -5.97 -10.59 4.46
CA THR A 15 -5.42 -10.80 3.11
C THR A 15 -6.19 -9.93 2.11
N ASN A 16 -5.60 -9.38 1.05
CA ASN A 16 -6.34 -8.60 0.03
C ASN A 16 -6.79 -9.48 -1.16
N TYR A 17 -7.46 -8.90 -2.17
CA TYR A 17 -7.92 -9.63 -3.36
C TYR A 17 -6.83 -10.30 -4.20
N LEU A 18 -5.57 -9.86 -4.06
CA LEU A 18 -4.43 -10.49 -4.72
C LEU A 18 -3.94 -11.75 -3.99
N PHE A 19 -4.51 -12.06 -2.82
CA PHE A 19 -4.05 -13.14 -1.96
C PHE A 19 -4.21 -14.52 -2.57
N LYS A 20 -3.07 -15.22 -2.64
CA LYS A 20 -2.95 -16.63 -2.99
C LYS A 20 -2.42 -17.41 -1.79
N SER A 21 -3.22 -18.32 -1.25
CA SER A 21 -2.74 -19.38 -0.37
C SER A 21 -2.51 -20.68 -1.14
N GLN A 22 -1.74 -21.58 -0.55
CA GLN A 22 -1.76 -23.02 -0.88
C GLN A 22 -2.54 -23.81 0.19
N THR A 23 -3.26 -23.12 1.07
CA THR A 23 -4.05 -23.71 2.15
C THR A 23 -5.48 -23.95 1.65
N SER A 24 -5.98 -25.15 1.85
CA SER A 24 -7.30 -25.62 1.42
C SER A 24 -8.19 -26.09 2.58
N THR A 25 -7.87 -25.62 3.79
CA THR A 25 -8.58 -25.93 5.03
C THR A 25 -9.02 -24.67 5.77
N GLU A 26 -10.26 -24.68 6.24
CA GLU A 26 -10.85 -23.56 7.00
C GLU A 26 -10.48 -23.58 8.49
N GLN A 27 -10.91 -22.56 9.24
CA GLN A 27 -10.59 -22.38 10.67
C GLN A 27 -11.04 -23.57 11.56
N PHE A 28 -11.99 -24.39 11.11
CA PHE A 28 -12.54 -25.54 11.83
C PHE A 28 -12.22 -26.93 11.20
N LEU A 29 -11.21 -27.00 10.31
CA LEU A 29 -10.67 -28.24 9.70
C LEU A 29 -11.54 -28.91 8.61
N GLU A 30 -12.63 -28.29 8.16
CA GLU A 30 -13.34 -28.76 6.96
C GLU A 30 -12.53 -28.46 5.68
N SER A 31 -12.65 -29.34 4.68
CA SER A 31 -11.96 -29.19 3.39
C SER A 31 -12.72 -28.26 2.47
N CYS A 32 -12.03 -27.25 1.92
CA CYS A 32 -12.58 -26.36 0.93
C CYS A 32 -13.01 -27.12 -0.34
N VAL A 33 -14.11 -26.67 -0.93
CA VAL A 33 -14.61 -27.12 -2.23
C VAL A 33 -13.78 -26.48 -3.34
N PRO A 34 -13.40 -27.21 -4.42
CA PRO A 34 -12.74 -26.63 -5.58
C PRO A 34 -13.59 -25.55 -6.26
N TRP A 35 -13.00 -24.39 -6.55
CA TRP A 35 -13.70 -23.25 -7.15
C TRP A 35 -14.38 -23.62 -8.48
N MET A 36 -13.74 -24.46 -9.29
CA MET A 36 -14.28 -24.97 -10.55
C MET A 36 -15.52 -25.86 -10.40
N SER A 37 -15.78 -26.39 -9.20
CA SER A 37 -16.90 -27.30 -8.92
C SER A 37 -18.12 -26.58 -8.31
N VAL A 38 -17.99 -25.27 -8.04
CA VAL A 38 -19.09 -24.45 -7.51
C VAL A 38 -20.00 -24.02 -8.67
N PRO A 39 -21.32 -24.30 -8.62
CA PRO A 39 -22.24 -23.96 -9.71
C PRO A 39 -22.27 -22.46 -10.05
N LEU A 40 -22.44 -22.14 -11.34
CA LEU A 40 -22.40 -20.76 -11.86
C LEU A 40 -23.38 -19.78 -11.20
N GLN A 41 -24.47 -20.26 -10.62
CA GLN A 41 -25.44 -19.41 -9.89
C GLN A 41 -24.84 -18.75 -8.64
N TYR A 42 -23.75 -19.30 -8.08
CA TYR A 42 -22.97 -18.68 -7.02
C TYR A 42 -21.84 -17.77 -7.59
N ASN A 43 -21.67 -17.72 -8.92
CA ASN A 43 -20.54 -17.13 -9.64
C ASN A 43 -20.94 -16.17 -10.81
N ASN A 44 -22.15 -15.57 -10.87
CA ASN A 44 -22.56 -14.74 -12.04
C ASN A 44 -23.21 -13.35 -11.77
N LEU A 45 -22.90 -12.38 -12.64
CA LEU A 45 -22.77 -10.93 -12.39
C LEU A 45 -23.87 -10.01 -12.99
N ALA A 46 -25.03 -10.54 -13.42
CA ALA A 46 -25.96 -9.80 -14.28
C ALA A 46 -26.92 -8.78 -13.59
N SER A 47 -26.84 -8.59 -12.27
CA SER A 47 -27.73 -7.67 -11.55
C SER A 47 -27.10 -7.18 -10.24
N MET A 48 -26.41 -6.04 -10.25
CA MET A 48 -26.04 -5.36 -9.01
C MET A 48 -27.27 -4.62 -8.43
N PRO A 49 -27.71 -4.88 -7.18
CA PRO A 49 -28.35 -3.85 -6.39
C PRO A 49 -27.28 -3.03 -5.67
N SER A 50 -27.53 -1.74 -5.51
CA SER A 50 -26.75 -0.87 -4.62
C SER A 50 -26.67 -1.48 -3.22
N LEU A 51 -25.46 -1.64 -2.69
CA LEU A 51 -25.24 -2.16 -1.33
C LEU A 51 -25.67 -1.12 -0.30
N SER A 52 -26.90 -1.24 0.17
CA SER A 52 -27.36 -0.69 1.44
C SER A 52 -27.98 -1.81 2.28
N GLY A 53 -27.43 -2.03 3.48
CA GLY A 53 -28.04 -2.85 4.53
C GLY A 53 -27.75 -4.35 4.43
N GLY A 54 -27.23 -4.92 5.52
CA GLY A 54 -26.81 -6.32 5.58
C GLY A 54 -27.94 -7.35 5.60
N SER A 55 -27.63 -8.55 5.12
CA SER A 55 -27.96 -9.86 5.71
C SER A 55 -27.39 -10.97 4.81
N ASN A 56 -26.72 -11.96 5.41
CA ASN A 56 -26.19 -13.23 4.86
C ASN A 56 -26.56 -13.60 3.40
N VAL A 57 -25.89 -13.02 2.41
CA VAL A 57 -25.85 -13.57 1.05
C VAL A 57 -24.39 -13.81 0.69
N ASN A 58 -24.07 -15.04 0.27
CA ASN A 58 -22.72 -15.35 -0.21
C ASN A 58 -22.39 -14.41 -1.38
N PRO A 59 -21.23 -13.76 -1.37
CA PRO A 59 -20.84 -12.88 -2.47
C PRO A 59 -20.66 -13.69 -3.76
N ILE A 60 -20.96 -13.06 -4.89
CA ILE A 60 -21.03 -13.68 -6.22
C ILE A 60 -19.79 -13.26 -7.03
N PHE A 61 -19.08 -14.21 -7.68
CA PHE A 61 -17.72 -13.96 -8.22
C PHE A 61 -17.47 -14.39 -9.67
N HIS A 62 -16.62 -13.64 -10.40
CA HIS A 62 -16.22 -13.91 -11.79
C HIS A 62 -14.76 -14.38 -11.89
N PRO A 63 -14.39 -15.33 -12.77
CA PRO A 63 -13.01 -15.81 -12.88
C PRO A 63 -11.96 -14.74 -13.20
N ALA A 64 -12.33 -13.66 -13.89
CA ALA A 64 -11.41 -12.57 -14.24
C ALA A 64 -10.88 -11.74 -13.05
N ILE A 65 -11.50 -11.88 -11.85
CA ILE A 65 -11.03 -11.23 -10.63
C ILE A 65 -10.30 -12.20 -9.69
N LEU A 66 -10.11 -13.46 -10.12
CA LEU A 66 -9.19 -14.35 -9.43
C LEU A 66 -7.77 -13.80 -9.54
N PRO A 67 -7.00 -13.81 -8.45
CA PRO A 67 -5.58 -13.55 -8.56
C PRO A 67 -4.87 -14.65 -9.36
N ASP A 68 -5.45 -15.85 -9.39
CA ASP A 68 -5.02 -16.99 -10.20
C ASP A 68 -5.48 -16.84 -11.64
N GLU A 69 -4.70 -17.38 -12.58
CA GLU A 69 -4.98 -17.30 -14.01
C GLU A 69 -6.27 -18.05 -14.40
N SER A 70 -6.74 -18.99 -13.56
CA SER A 70 -7.99 -19.72 -13.73
C SER A 70 -8.56 -20.30 -12.43
N PHE A 71 -9.83 -20.74 -12.46
CA PHE A 71 -10.44 -21.52 -11.36
C PHE A 71 -9.74 -22.86 -11.11
N ALA A 72 -9.13 -23.46 -12.13
CA ALA A 72 -8.36 -24.70 -11.98
C ALA A 72 -7.06 -24.44 -11.20
N ASP A 73 -6.39 -23.33 -11.47
CA ASP A 73 -5.16 -22.93 -10.78
C ASP A 73 -5.43 -22.50 -9.33
N ALA A 74 -6.58 -21.87 -9.09
CA ALA A 74 -7.06 -21.57 -7.73
C ALA A 74 -7.39 -22.85 -6.92
N SER A 75 -7.58 -23.99 -7.59
CA SER A 75 -7.90 -25.28 -6.98
C SER A 75 -9.05 -25.17 -5.97
N ASN A 76 -8.82 -25.50 -4.71
CA ASN A 76 -9.70 -25.24 -3.57
C ASN A 76 -9.04 -24.35 -2.50
N TYR A 77 -8.07 -23.52 -2.91
CA TYR A 77 -7.31 -22.71 -1.98
C TYR A 77 -8.07 -21.46 -1.53
N CYS A 78 -7.78 -20.98 -0.32
CA CYS A 78 -8.40 -19.78 0.23
C CYS A 78 -8.00 -18.51 -0.54
N ARG A 79 -8.96 -17.63 -0.80
CA ARG A 79 -8.79 -16.35 -1.51
C ARG A 79 -9.60 -15.25 -0.83
N ASN A 80 -9.30 -13.99 -1.11
CA ASN A 80 -10.11 -12.86 -0.63
C ASN A 80 -10.66 -12.00 -1.78
N LEU A 81 -11.40 -12.60 -2.70
CA LEU A 81 -11.80 -12.02 -3.99
C LEU A 81 -12.66 -10.76 -3.87
N ASP A 82 -13.40 -10.62 -2.78
CA ASP A 82 -14.25 -9.48 -2.40
C ASP A 82 -13.50 -8.43 -1.57
N ASN A 83 -12.22 -8.64 -1.29
CA ASN A 83 -11.42 -7.80 -0.40
C ASN A 83 -12.10 -7.65 1.00
N ASP A 84 -12.69 -8.74 1.48
CA ASP A 84 -13.39 -8.84 2.76
C ASP A 84 -12.46 -8.48 3.92
N THR A 85 -12.96 -7.66 4.84
CA THR A 85 -12.18 -7.16 5.98
C THR A 85 -11.92 -8.21 7.06
N VAL A 86 -12.56 -9.39 6.99
CA VAL A 86 -12.32 -10.53 7.89
C VAL A 86 -11.14 -11.38 7.38
N GLY A 87 -11.00 -11.54 6.07
CA GLY A 87 -9.85 -12.20 5.42
C GLY A 87 -10.21 -13.30 4.46
N ALA A 88 -9.19 -14.03 4.00
CA ALA A 88 -9.36 -15.05 2.98
C ALA A 88 -10.30 -16.17 3.45
N TRP A 89 -11.06 -16.67 2.50
CA TRP A 89 -12.14 -17.61 2.70
C TRP A 89 -12.22 -18.59 1.52
N CYS A 90 -13.03 -19.63 1.68
CA CYS A 90 -13.37 -20.59 0.63
C CYS A 90 -14.83 -21.08 0.82
N TYR A 91 -15.34 -21.86 -0.14
CA TYR A 91 -16.63 -22.54 0.03
C TYR A 91 -16.46 -23.89 0.72
N VAL A 92 -17.41 -24.24 1.59
CA VAL A 92 -17.59 -25.60 2.12
C VAL A 92 -18.99 -26.11 1.78
N ARG A 93 -19.17 -27.44 1.70
CA ARG A 93 -20.47 -28.07 1.44
C ARG A 93 -21.27 -28.23 2.72
N ASN A 94 -22.52 -27.80 2.68
CA ASN A 94 -23.51 -28.06 3.72
C ASN A 94 -24.77 -28.66 3.05
N GLY A 95 -24.85 -29.99 3.00
CA GLY A 95 -25.83 -30.69 2.17
C GLY A 95 -25.63 -30.37 0.69
N ASP A 96 -26.70 -29.88 0.04
CA ASP A 96 -26.69 -29.45 -1.36
C ASP A 96 -26.26 -27.98 -1.56
N LEU A 97 -25.93 -27.27 -0.48
CA LEU A 97 -25.57 -25.85 -0.49
C LEU A 97 -24.06 -25.63 -0.33
N TYR A 98 -23.58 -24.49 -0.84
CA TYR A 98 -22.21 -24.01 -0.70
C TYR A 98 -22.21 -22.77 0.18
N ILE A 99 -21.40 -22.75 1.24
CA ILE A 99 -21.35 -21.64 2.21
C ILE A 99 -19.93 -21.07 2.32
N LYS A 100 -19.82 -19.73 2.39
CA LYS A 100 -18.55 -19.02 2.61
C LYS A 100 -18.05 -19.26 4.04
N LYS A 101 -16.78 -19.65 4.16
CA LYS A 101 -16.10 -19.86 5.45
C LYS A 101 -14.68 -19.28 5.43
N TYR A 102 -14.31 -18.62 6.53
CA TYR A 102 -13.00 -18.00 6.67
C TYR A 102 -11.91 -19.02 6.98
N CYS A 103 -10.76 -18.82 6.35
CA CYS A 103 -9.59 -19.66 6.56
C CYS A 103 -8.76 -19.16 7.74
N LYS A 104 -7.94 -20.04 8.32
CA LYS A 104 -7.00 -19.73 9.42
C LYS A 104 -5.78 -18.93 8.93
N THR A 105 -5.99 -17.98 8.03
CA THR A 105 -4.96 -17.17 7.40
C THR A 105 -5.10 -15.73 7.88
N GLN A 106 -4.79 -15.50 9.14
CA GLN A 106 -4.37 -14.16 9.60
C GLN A 106 -2.85 -14.08 9.51
N CYS A 107 -2.36 -13.02 8.89
CA CYS A 107 -0.94 -12.86 8.60
C CYS A 107 -0.17 -12.73 9.93
N SER A 108 0.52 -13.79 10.34
CA SER A 108 1.33 -13.80 11.56
C SER A 108 2.77 -13.41 11.25
N GLY A 109 3.22 -12.26 11.75
CA GLY A 109 4.65 -11.91 11.84
C GLY A 109 5.05 -10.56 11.23
N ILE A 110 5.57 -9.67 12.10
CA ILE A 110 6.43 -8.50 11.83
C ILE A 110 5.76 -7.30 11.15
N TRP A 111 5.17 -6.41 11.97
CA TRP A 111 4.71 -5.06 11.58
C TRP A 111 5.78 -3.97 11.82
N ALA A 112 7.07 -4.33 11.80
CA ALA A 112 8.19 -3.42 12.11
C ALA A 112 8.59 -2.49 10.94
N CYS A 113 7.78 -2.40 9.89
CA CYS A 113 8.14 -1.78 8.63
C CYS A 113 6.92 -1.24 7.85
N LEU A 114 7.15 -0.34 6.88
CA LEU A 114 6.12 0.30 6.06
C LEU A 114 5.75 -0.56 4.84
N TYR A 115 4.46 -0.58 4.49
CA TYR A 115 3.94 -1.17 3.24
C TYR A 115 3.52 -0.12 2.22
N ASP A 116 3.21 1.09 2.68
CA ASP A 116 2.87 2.25 1.87
C ASP A 116 3.66 3.48 2.33
N ARG A 117 3.75 4.50 1.48
CA ARG A 117 4.62 5.65 1.76
C ARG A 117 4.12 6.52 2.91
N ILE A 118 2.80 6.58 3.10
CA ILE A 118 2.19 7.33 4.21
C ILE A 118 2.17 6.54 5.53
N GLY A 119 2.52 5.26 5.51
CA GLY A 119 2.49 4.38 6.67
C GLY A 119 1.10 4.28 7.30
N SER A 120 0.04 4.26 6.48
CA SER A 120 -1.36 4.28 6.95
C SER A 120 -1.68 3.08 7.82
N TYR A 121 -0.95 1.98 7.64
CA TYR A 121 -1.12 0.71 8.35
C TYR A 121 0.03 0.39 9.30
N TYR A 122 0.94 1.34 9.54
CA TYR A 122 2.10 1.07 10.36
C TYR A 122 1.73 0.97 11.85
N GLN A 123 1.83 -0.24 12.40
CA GLN A 123 1.57 -0.55 13.82
C GLN A 123 2.85 -0.91 14.60
N GLY A 124 4.03 -0.64 14.03
CA GLY A 124 5.30 -0.94 14.70
C GLY A 124 5.56 -0.05 15.92
N THR A 125 6.64 -0.34 16.64
CA THR A 125 6.92 0.24 17.97
C THR A 125 7.96 1.38 17.96
N VAL A 126 8.39 1.86 16.79
CA VAL A 126 9.28 3.03 16.69
C VAL A 126 8.62 4.23 17.38
N ASN A 127 9.34 4.86 18.31
CA ASN A 127 8.88 6.01 19.11
C ASN A 127 9.96 7.11 19.20
N ILE A 128 10.79 7.20 18.15
CA ILE A 128 11.79 8.24 17.96
C ILE A 128 11.66 8.82 16.56
N THR A 129 11.86 10.13 16.43
CA THR A 129 11.89 10.81 15.13
C THR A 129 13.19 10.52 14.39
N ASP A 130 13.24 10.82 13.08
CA ASP A 130 14.48 10.76 12.28
C ASP A 130 15.58 11.69 12.82
N SER A 131 15.18 12.77 13.49
CA SER A 131 16.06 13.70 14.23
C SER A 131 16.43 13.24 15.65
N ASN A 132 16.18 11.97 16.01
CA ASN A 132 16.44 11.38 17.33
C ASN A 132 15.71 12.08 18.50
N GLN A 133 14.51 12.60 18.28
CA GLN A 133 13.68 13.19 19.33
C GLN A 133 12.64 12.19 19.83
N ALA A 134 12.46 12.10 21.14
CA ALA A 134 11.52 11.15 21.75
C ALA A 134 10.05 11.54 21.49
N CYS A 135 9.22 10.55 21.19
CA CYS A 135 7.80 10.73 20.95
C CYS A 135 6.98 10.85 22.24
N ALA A 136 6.05 11.80 22.25
CA ALA A 136 5.00 11.95 23.25
C ALA A 136 3.87 10.94 23.04
N ASN A 137 3.19 10.59 24.13
CA ASN A 137 2.00 9.73 24.07
C ASN A 137 0.83 10.46 23.37
N TRP A 138 0.14 9.77 22.46
CA TRP A 138 -0.97 10.33 21.67
C TRP A 138 -2.15 10.78 22.54
N ASN A 139 -2.38 10.14 23.69
CA ASN A 139 -3.45 10.53 24.62
C ASN A 139 -3.27 11.97 25.17
N LEU A 140 -2.05 12.51 25.16
CA LEU A 140 -1.79 13.90 25.59
C LEU A 140 -2.45 14.94 24.68
N LYS A 141 -2.90 14.54 23.49
CA LYS A 141 -3.59 15.40 22.52
C LYS A 141 -5.11 15.29 22.56
N GLY A 142 -5.66 14.50 23.48
CA GLY A 142 -7.09 14.47 23.79
C GLY A 142 -7.99 14.43 22.55
N SER A 143 -8.95 15.36 22.49
CA SER A 143 -10.01 15.45 21.47
C SER A 143 -9.56 15.73 20.04
N LEU A 144 -8.24 15.89 19.77
CA LEU A 144 -7.74 16.04 18.41
C LEU A 144 -7.84 14.76 17.57
N TYR A 145 -7.92 13.60 18.23
CA TYR A 145 -7.99 12.29 17.55
C TYR A 145 -9.07 11.41 18.16
N THR A 146 -9.52 10.46 17.35
CA THR A 146 -10.42 9.37 17.69
C THR A 146 -9.73 8.03 17.45
N ASP A 147 -10.24 6.96 18.04
CA ASP A 147 -9.68 5.61 17.87
C ASP A 147 -9.54 5.21 16.41
N SER A 148 -10.51 5.58 15.56
CA SER A 148 -10.49 5.31 14.11
C SER A 148 -9.41 6.04 13.32
N ASN A 149 -8.72 7.02 13.91
CA ASN A 149 -7.58 7.67 13.26
C ASN A 149 -6.30 6.81 13.32
N PHE A 150 -6.29 5.73 14.11
CA PHE A 150 -5.12 4.89 14.31
C PHE A 150 -5.31 3.51 13.67
N PRO A 151 -4.25 2.91 13.10
CA PRO A 151 -4.35 1.61 12.44
C PRO A 151 -4.77 0.47 13.39
N GLU A 152 -4.53 0.61 14.69
CA GLU A 152 -4.99 -0.31 15.74
C GLU A 152 -6.45 -0.10 16.15
N ASN A 153 -7.14 0.92 15.62
CA ASN A 153 -8.43 1.40 16.11
C ASN A 153 -8.43 1.69 17.63
N SER A 154 -7.33 2.23 18.15
CA SER A 154 -7.21 2.59 19.56
C SER A 154 -6.08 3.60 19.81
N ILE A 155 -6.41 4.78 20.34
CA ILE A 155 -5.42 5.79 20.74
C ILE A 155 -4.52 5.24 21.87
N ALA A 156 -5.11 4.47 22.78
CA ALA A 156 -4.39 3.85 23.88
C ALA A 156 -3.31 2.88 23.39
N ASN A 157 -3.64 2.03 22.41
CA ASN A 157 -2.68 1.06 21.84
C ASN A 157 -1.62 1.73 20.96
N ALA A 158 -1.93 2.85 20.32
CA ALA A 158 -0.95 3.66 19.59
C ALA A 158 0.15 4.22 20.52
N SER A 159 -0.12 4.34 21.84
CA SER A 159 0.85 4.72 22.87
C SER A 159 1.63 5.99 22.50
N ASN A 160 2.96 5.93 22.38
CA ASN A 160 3.81 6.97 21.84
C ASN A 160 4.52 6.55 20.54
N TYR A 161 3.98 5.55 19.85
CA TYR A 161 4.58 5.04 18.62
C TYR A 161 4.28 5.96 17.44
N CYS A 162 5.17 5.98 16.45
CA CYS A 162 5.00 6.78 15.24
C CYS A 162 3.79 6.31 14.45
N ARG A 163 2.87 7.21 14.11
CA ARG A 163 1.62 6.91 13.40
C ARG A 163 1.32 8.04 12.42
N ASN A 164 0.35 7.85 11.53
CA ASN A 164 -0.06 8.90 10.60
C ASN A 164 -1.58 9.16 10.64
N PRO A 165 -2.11 9.68 11.75
CA PRO A 165 -3.55 9.86 11.92
C PRO A 165 -4.17 10.92 11.01
N THR A 166 -3.35 11.69 10.29
CA THR A 166 -3.76 12.83 9.45
C THR A 166 -3.53 12.58 7.96
N ASN A 167 -3.18 11.35 7.55
CA ASN A 167 -2.82 11.02 6.16
C ASN A 167 -1.73 11.96 5.60
N ASN A 168 -0.78 12.35 6.44
CA ASN A 168 0.31 13.23 6.05
C ASN A 168 1.18 12.54 4.98
N PRO A 169 1.41 13.16 3.80
CA PRO A 169 2.20 12.54 2.74
C PRO A 169 3.65 12.26 3.15
N GLY A 170 4.16 12.90 4.22
CA GLY A 170 5.51 12.67 4.77
C GLY A 170 5.68 11.37 5.57
N GLY A 171 4.64 10.56 5.73
CA GLY A 171 4.72 9.27 6.43
C GLY A 171 4.45 9.36 7.93
N PRO A 172 4.70 8.27 8.69
CA PRO A 172 4.45 8.25 10.12
C PRO A 172 5.29 9.28 10.87
N TRP A 173 4.66 9.89 11.86
CA TRP A 173 5.22 10.96 12.68
C TRP A 173 4.74 10.79 14.12
N CYS A 174 5.26 11.62 15.02
CA CYS A 174 4.77 11.71 16.39
C CYS A 174 4.93 13.12 16.95
N TRP A 175 4.16 13.45 17.99
CA TRP A 175 4.39 14.66 18.79
C TRP A 175 5.68 14.53 19.59
N LEU A 176 6.38 15.64 19.84
CA LEU A 176 7.63 15.61 20.59
C LEU A 176 7.37 15.61 22.10
N GLN A 177 8.02 14.71 22.84
CA GLN A 177 7.93 14.68 24.30
C GLN A 177 8.43 15.98 24.95
N SER A 178 9.45 16.61 24.38
CA SER A 178 9.99 17.89 24.86
C SER A 178 9.07 19.08 24.60
N ASN A 179 8.20 18.99 23.58
CA ASN A 179 7.23 20.03 23.25
C ASN A 179 6.08 19.45 22.41
N ILE A 180 4.95 19.15 23.07
CA ILE A 180 3.77 18.54 22.45
C ILE A 180 3.04 19.44 21.45
N THR A 181 3.51 20.65 21.17
CA THR A 181 3.01 21.52 20.09
C THR A 181 3.77 21.35 18.77
N ARG A 182 4.89 20.61 18.79
CA ARG A 182 5.71 20.28 17.62
C ARG A 182 5.67 18.78 17.37
N PHE A 183 5.75 18.39 16.10
CA PHE A 183 5.85 17.00 15.68
C PHE A 183 7.13 16.78 14.87
N GLY A 184 7.52 15.51 14.72
CA GLY A 184 8.59 15.11 13.82
C GLY A 184 8.25 13.78 13.14
N PHE A 185 8.76 13.61 11.91
CA PHE A 185 8.62 12.37 11.16
C PHE A 185 9.54 11.28 11.71
N CYS A 186 9.13 10.03 11.54
CA CYS A 186 9.88 8.88 11.98
C CYS A 186 10.46 8.12 10.80
N ARG A 187 11.71 7.67 10.96
CA ARG A 187 12.37 6.83 9.96
C ARG A 187 12.03 5.37 10.21
N ILE A 188 11.13 4.83 9.39
CA ILE A 188 10.70 3.44 9.46
C ILE A 188 11.08 2.76 8.13
N PRO A 189 11.75 1.61 8.15
CA PRO A 189 12.11 0.90 6.93
C PRO A 189 10.86 0.34 6.24
N PHE A 190 10.89 0.20 4.91
CA PHE A 190 9.85 -0.57 4.20
C PHE A 190 10.04 -2.07 4.43
N CYS A 191 8.94 -2.82 4.43
CA CYS A 191 9.00 -4.26 4.59
C CYS A 191 9.71 -4.89 3.40
N GLN A 192 10.55 -5.90 3.64
CA GLN A 192 11.18 -6.67 2.57
C GLN A 192 10.14 -7.56 1.86
N GLN A 193 9.27 -6.94 1.07
CA GLN A 193 9.13 -7.38 -0.30
C GLN A 193 10.26 -6.69 -1.07
N SER A 194 10.70 -7.27 -2.18
CA SER A 194 11.42 -6.55 -3.23
C SER A 194 11.00 -5.09 -3.19
N SER A 195 11.91 -4.21 -2.82
CA SER A 195 11.81 -2.80 -3.17
C SER A 195 11.21 -2.77 -4.58
N PRO A 196 10.23 -1.91 -4.91
CA PRO A 196 9.89 -1.70 -6.32
C PRO A 196 11.16 -1.42 -7.15
N LEU A 197 12.22 -1.02 -6.46
CA LEU A 197 13.59 -0.93 -6.90
C LEU A 197 14.36 -2.18 -6.40
N ALA A 198 14.23 -3.31 -7.10
CA ALA A 198 15.47 -3.96 -7.48
C ALA A 198 16.37 -2.83 -8.02
N PRO A 199 17.66 -2.71 -7.62
CA PRO A 199 18.52 -1.72 -8.23
C PRO A 199 18.53 -2.03 -9.74
N LEU A 200 17.68 -1.32 -10.48
CA LEU A 200 17.72 -1.32 -11.92
C LEU A 200 19.03 -0.61 -12.19
N THR A 201 20.02 -1.43 -12.54
CA THR A 201 21.18 -1.08 -13.33
C THR A 201 20.99 0.29 -13.94
N LYS A 202 21.68 1.29 -13.37
CA LYS A 202 21.83 2.66 -13.85
C LYS A 202 21.49 2.77 -15.34
N THR A 203 20.22 3.00 -15.67
CA THR A 203 19.88 3.45 -17.01
C THR A 203 20.18 4.93 -16.95
N SER A 204 21.46 5.22 -17.20
CA SER A 204 22.04 6.53 -17.49
C SER A 204 20.96 7.52 -17.91
N GLY A 205 20.91 8.71 -17.29
CA GLY A 205 19.88 9.77 -17.37
C GLY A 205 19.41 10.18 -18.77
N ASN A 206 18.84 9.22 -19.49
CA ASN A 206 18.47 9.22 -20.89
C ASN A 206 17.24 8.33 -21.11
N ALA A 207 16.52 7.99 -20.04
CA ALA A 207 15.20 7.38 -20.15
C ALA A 207 14.25 8.44 -20.74
N THR A 208 13.79 8.22 -21.97
CA THR A 208 12.90 9.15 -22.68
C THR A 208 11.42 8.90 -22.40
N CYS A 209 11.08 7.78 -21.74
CA CYS A 209 9.71 7.32 -21.49
C CYS A 209 9.60 6.55 -20.17
N LYS A 210 8.36 6.35 -19.70
CA LYS A 210 8.00 5.49 -18.55
C LYS A 210 7.52 4.12 -19.04
N SER A 211 7.91 3.06 -18.34
CA SER A 211 7.50 1.68 -18.62
C SER A 211 6.22 1.30 -17.89
N THR A 212 5.90 1.96 -16.77
CA THR A 212 4.67 1.76 -16.01
C THR A 212 3.71 2.93 -16.17
N ALA A 213 2.40 2.70 -15.93
CA ALA A 213 1.41 3.78 -15.95
C ALA A 213 1.74 4.91 -14.97
N ILE A 214 2.26 4.55 -13.79
CA ILE A 214 2.61 5.48 -12.72
C ILE A 214 3.98 6.15 -12.94
N GLY A 215 4.89 5.53 -13.71
CA GLY A 215 6.21 6.07 -13.99
C GLY A 215 7.10 6.29 -12.76
N GLY A 216 7.00 5.43 -11.74
CA GLY A 216 7.85 5.49 -10.55
C GLY A 216 9.33 5.25 -10.86
N GLU A 217 9.60 4.47 -11.90
CA GLU A 217 10.92 4.14 -12.43
C GLU A 217 11.51 5.22 -13.34
N TYR A 218 10.74 6.24 -13.71
CA TYR A 218 11.18 7.23 -14.68
C TYR A 218 12.36 8.06 -14.14
N GLY A 219 13.53 7.90 -14.77
CA GLY A 219 14.79 8.59 -14.43
C GLY A 219 15.25 9.59 -15.49
N GLY A 220 14.35 10.03 -16.39
CA GLY A 220 14.69 10.93 -17.51
C GLY A 220 14.94 12.39 -17.12
N ASN A 221 15.00 13.26 -18.12
CA ASN A 221 15.39 14.67 -17.97
C ASN A 221 14.29 15.69 -18.35
N ILE A 222 13.05 15.24 -18.60
CA ILE A 222 11.90 16.15 -18.77
C ILE A 222 11.79 17.04 -17.52
N SER A 223 11.68 18.36 -17.70
CA SER A 223 11.63 19.37 -16.62
C SER A 223 10.56 20.44 -16.87
N ILE A 224 9.53 20.09 -17.65
CA ILE A 224 8.40 20.96 -18.00
C ILE A 224 7.10 20.19 -17.70
N THR A 225 6.10 20.88 -17.16
CA THR A 225 4.79 20.32 -16.80
C THR A 225 3.85 20.25 -18.01
N THR A 226 2.71 19.59 -17.85
CA THR A 226 1.66 19.51 -18.89
C THR A 226 1.11 20.90 -19.25
N ASN A 227 1.15 21.83 -18.29
CA ASN A 227 0.75 23.23 -18.46
C ASN A 227 1.89 24.12 -18.99
N ASN A 228 3.00 23.53 -19.41
CA ASN A 228 4.17 24.23 -19.92
C ASN A 228 4.90 25.12 -18.88
N ASN A 229 4.78 24.80 -17.59
CA ASN A 229 5.53 25.47 -16.53
C ASN A 229 6.88 24.78 -16.30
N THR A 230 7.91 25.58 -16.02
CA THR A 230 9.25 25.06 -15.68
C THR A 230 9.26 24.48 -14.27
N CYS A 231 9.79 23.26 -14.14
CA CYS A 231 10.01 22.62 -12.86
C CYS A 231 11.08 23.35 -12.02
N ALA A 232 10.81 23.49 -10.72
CA ALA A 232 11.77 23.93 -9.71
C ALA A 232 12.71 22.79 -9.31
N LEU A 233 13.88 23.16 -8.76
CA LEU A 233 14.82 22.20 -8.20
C LEU A 233 14.19 21.46 -7.02
N TRP A 234 14.37 20.13 -6.97
CA TRP A 234 13.83 19.31 -5.88
C TRP A 234 14.44 19.62 -4.51
N ASN A 235 15.65 20.18 -4.48
CA ASN A 235 16.33 20.58 -3.26
C ASN A 235 16.14 22.07 -2.90
N THR A 236 15.25 22.80 -3.58
CA THR A 236 14.91 24.18 -3.23
C THR A 236 14.28 24.25 -1.84
N THR A 237 14.81 25.12 -0.97
CA THR A 237 14.37 25.29 0.42
C THR A 237 12.95 25.87 0.56
N SER A 238 12.47 26.63 -0.43
CA SER A 238 11.16 27.33 -0.39
C SER A 238 9.96 26.38 -0.36
N PHE A 239 10.08 25.20 -0.95
CA PHE A 239 9.03 24.17 -1.02
C PHE A 239 9.61 22.78 -0.69
N TYR A 240 10.71 22.79 0.08
CA TYR A 240 11.45 21.59 0.45
C TYR A 240 10.55 20.64 1.23
N ASN A 241 10.33 19.46 0.67
CA ASN A 241 9.74 18.36 1.39
C ASN A 241 10.88 17.49 1.94
N PRO A 242 11.07 17.40 3.27
CA PRO A 242 12.14 16.61 3.88
C PRO A 242 12.07 15.12 3.53
N TYR A 243 10.92 14.62 3.06
CA TYR A 243 10.77 13.25 2.56
C TYR A 243 11.46 13.02 1.21
N TYR A 244 11.56 14.05 0.37
CA TYR A 244 12.19 14.00 -0.96
C TYR A 244 13.70 14.28 -0.90
N ASN A 245 14.37 13.84 0.17
CA ASN A 245 15.82 13.96 0.34
C ASN A 245 16.57 12.65 0.05
N GLN A 246 15.86 11.62 -0.42
CA GLN A 246 16.44 10.32 -0.71
C GLN A 246 16.57 10.11 -2.23
N PRO A 247 17.80 9.98 -2.77
CA PRO A 247 18.03 9.80 -4.21
C PRO A 247 17.27 8.61 -4.83
N VAL A 248 17.08 7.57 -4.03
CA VAL A 248 16.36 6.35 -4.41
C VAL A 248 14.90 6.62 -4.83
N LEU A 249 14.24 7.64 -4.27
CA LEU A 249 12.88 8.04 -4.63
C LEU A 249 12.79 8.64 -6.04
N PHE A 250 13.93 9.02 -6.59
CA PHE A 250 14.07 9.69 -7.86
C PHE A 250 14.78 8.84 -8.92
N ASN A 251 15.05 7.57 -8.59
CA ASN A 251 15.83 6.68 -9.42
C ASN A 251 17.23 7.25 -9.75
N THR A 252 17.86 7.93 -8.77
CA THR A 252 19.22 8.49 -8.88
C THR A 252 20.13 7.99 -7.77
N SER A 253 21.45 8.18 -7.94
CA SER A 253 22.45 7.83 -6.91
C SER A 253 22.65 8.96 -5.91
N THR A 254 22.45 10.21 -6.34
CA THR A 254 22.59 11.40 -5.49
C THR A 254 21.43 12.36 -5.68
N MET A 255 21.17 13.20 -4.68
CA MET A 255 20.13 14.24 -4.77
C MET A 255 20.47 15.32 -5.80
N ALA A 256 21.77 15.53 -6.08
CA ALA A 256 22.23 16.46 -7.09
C ALA A 256 21.82 16.02 -8.52
N GLU A 257 21.75 14.71 -8.77
CA GLU A 257 21.35 14.15 -10.08
C GLU A 257 19.86 14.33 -10.39
N VAL A 258 19.03 14.56 -9.37
CA VAL A 258 17.57 14.73 -9.53
C VAL A 258 17.26 16.07 -10.21
N PHE A 259 18.07 17.10 -9.92
CA PHE A 259 17.97 18.44 -10.48
C PHE A 259 16.54 19.01 -10.36
N ASN A 260 15.91 19.41 -11.47
CA ASN A 260 14.50 19.80 -11.56
C ASN A 260 13.68 18.84 -12.42
N TYR A 261 14.14 17.60 -12.61
CA TYR A 261 13.49 16.68 -13.54
C TYR A 261 12.20 16.09 -12.96
N CYS A 262 11.21 15.85 -13.81
CA CYS A 262 9.96 15.21 -13.45
C CYS A 262 10.19 13.81 -12.88
N ARG A 263 9.56 13.53 -11.74
CA ARG A 263 9.74 12.29 -10.99
C ARG A 263 8.43 11.91 -10.31
N ASN A 264 8.31 10.67 -9.85
CA ASN A 264 7.15 10.24 -9.06
C ASN A 264 7.56 9.69 -7.68
N PRO A 265 8.14 10.53 -6.81
CA PRO A 265 8.60 10.09 -5.49
C PRO A 265 7.43 9.74 -4.54
N SER A 266 6.20 10.14 -4.87
CA SER A 266 4.97 9.87 -4.09
C SER A 266 4.21 8.61 -4.54
N ASN A 267 4.60 7.96 -5.64
CA ASN A 267 3.83 6.88 -6.28
C ASN A 267 2.42 7.29 -6.73
N ASP A 268 2.28 8.55 -7.14
CA ASP A 268 1.04 9.10 -7.63
C ASP A 268 0.53 8.31 -8.85
N THR A 269 -0.73 7.86 -8.81
CA THR A 269 -1.34 7.11 -9.90
C THR A 269 -1.50 7.94 -11.17
N MET A 270 -1.49 9.28 -11.07
CA MET A 270 -1.55 10.19 -12.21
C MET A 270 -0.21 10.30 -12.96
N GLY A 271 0.89 9.89 -12.33
CA GLY A 271 2.19 9.78 -12.98
C GLY A 271 3.25 10.76 -12.46
N PRO A 272 4.39 10.91 -13.19
CA PRO A 272 5.46 11.82 -12.82
C PRO A 272 5.00 13.28 -12.75
N TRP A 273 5.56 14.01 -11.79
CA TRP A 273 5.24 15.40 -11.51
C TRP A 273 6.49 16.16 -11.05
N CYS A 274 6.36 17.47 -10.88
CA CYS A 274 7.36 18.32 -10.24
C CYS A 274 6.68 19.51 -9.56
N TYR A 275 7.43 20.23 -8.72
CA TYR A 275 7.00 21.57 -8.28
C TYR A 275 7.32 22.58 -9.38
N THR A 276 6.44 23.54 -9.63
CA THR A 276 6.73 24.72 -10.44
C THR A 276 7.58 25.72 -9.64
N MET A 277 8.13 26.73 -10.31
CA MET A 277 8.84 27.84 -9.64
C MET A 277 7.97 28.60 -8.61
N SER A 278 6.65 28.52 -8.70
CA SER A 278 5.70 29.07 -7.72
C SER A 278 5.36 28.10 -6.57
N GLY A 279 5.94 26.90 -6.55
CA GLY A 279 5.74 25.89 -5.50
C GLY A 279 4.51 25.02 -5.66
N VAL A 280 3.84 25.10 -6.80
CA VAL A 280 2.65 24.28 -7.09
C VAL A 280 3.08 22.94 -7.67
N GLN A 281 2.52 21.84 -7.16
CA GLN A 281 2.71 20.53 -7.77
C GLN A 281 1.92 20.43 -9.09
N GLU A 282 2.58 20.04 -10.17
CA GLU A 282 1.96 19.80 -11.47
C GLU A 282 2.52 18.53 -12.14
N TYR A 283 1.66 17.84 -12.89
CA TYR A 283 2.03 16.61 -13.61
C TYR A 283 2.81 16.89 -14.89
N CYS A 284 3.70 15.96 -15.23
CA CYS A 284 4.55 16.05 -16.40
C CYS A 284 4.09 15.14 -17.55
N PRO A 285 4.25 15.55 -18.81
CA PRO A 285 3.85 14.79 -19.98
C PRO A 285 4.91 13.73 -20.33
N VAL A 286 5.16 12.79 -19.41
CA VAL A 286 6.12 11.69 -19.64
C VAL A 286 5.46 10.61 -20.51
N PRO A 287 5.99 10.32 -21.72
CA PRO A 287 5.39 9.34 -22.63
C PRO A 287 5.60 7.91 -22.11
N GLN A 288 4.69 7.00 -22.46
CA GLN A 288 4.86 5.57 -22.18
C GLN A 288 5.77 4.93 -23.25
N CYS A 289 6.66 4.04 -22.84
CA CYS A 289 7.55 3.33 -23.77
C CYS A 289 6.76 2.42 -24.70
N SER A 290 7.27 2.27 -25.94
CA SER A 290 6.68 1.46 -27.01
C SER A 290 6.97 -0.03 -26.85
#